data_AF-A0A6J8CS77-F1
#
_entry.id   AF-A0A6J8CS77-F1
#
_cell.length_a   1.000
_cell.length_b   1.000
_cell.length_c   1.000
_cell.angle_alpha   90.00
_cell.angle_beta   90.00
_cell.angle_gamma   90.00
#
_symmetry.space_group_name_H-M   'P 1'
#
loop_
_entity.id
_entity.type
_entity.pdbx_description
1 polymer ?
#
loop_
_entity_poly.entity_id
_entity_poly.type
_entity_poly.pdbx_seq_one_letter_code
_entity_poly.pdbx_strand_id
1 'polypeptide(L)'
;MQHLLSLNALSLDYTRVNDAGLKLIARHVPNLKFFSVVRCEDISDEGIANIAENCPFLEQIHICRSYTISGSTLTAIARGCPRLQRLSVMACAQIDDAGVESLVTKCKHLQVLILNFCIQLTDQSLFSISRLCTTLRKLDISHNGKFTSKGISSLLQSCKWLELLNSASCGGITKLKFLDLVLVYHTVKEHLIIKTPFFPL
;
A
#
# COMPACT_ATOMS: atom_id res chain seq x y z
N MET A 1 22.53 -17.85 17.55
CA MET A 1 21.07 -17.82 17.27
C MET A 1 20.26 -16.93 18.22
N GLN A 2 20.69 -16.64 19.46
CA GLN A 2 19.97 -15.70 20.36
C GLN A 2 19.84 -14.25 19.84
N HIS A 3 20.77 -13.78 19.00
CA HIS A 3 20.77 -12.39 18.49
C HIS A 3 19.66 -12.05 17.47
N LEU A 4 18.98 -13.04 16.87
CA LEU A 4 17.93 -12.77 15.87
C LEU A 4 16.57 -12.46 16.51
N LEU A 5 16.34 -12.88 17.76
CA LEU A 5 15.06 -12.65 18.45
C LEU A 5 14.84 -11.18 18.86
N SER A 6 15.91 -10.39 18.91
CA SER A 6 15.88 -8.94 19.13
C SER A 6 15.73 -8.13 17.84
N LEU A 7 15.80 -8.78 16.67
CA LEU A 7 15.70 -8.08 15.39
C LEU A 7 14.27 -7.60 15.17
N ASN A 8 14.09 -6.27 15.09
CA ASN A 8 12.79 -5.63 14.86
C ASN A 8 12.66 -5.04 13.44
N ALA A 9 13.76 -4.99 12.68
CA ALA A 9 13.79 -4.46 11.33
C ALA A 9 14.68 -5.34 10.46
N LEU A 10 14.17 -5.72 9.28
CA LEU A 10 14.84 -6.56 8.31
C LEU A 10 14.63 -5.97 6.92
N SER A 11 15.72 -5.64 6.24
CA SER A 11 15.72 -5.35 4.81
C SER A 11 16.53 -6.43 4.10
N LEU A 12 15.96 -6.96 3.02
CA LEU A 12 16.59 -7.92 2.12
C LEU A 12 16.67 -7.34 0.70
N ASP A 13 16.67 -6.01 0.59
CA ASP A 13 16.67 -5.30 -0.68
C ASP A 13 17.88 -5.71 -1.54
N TYR A 14 17.63 -5.92 -2.83
CA TYR A 14 18.64 -6.30 -3.83
C TYR A 14 19.37 -7.63 -3.52
N THR A 15 18.76 -8.51 -2.72
CA THR A 15 19.30 -9.85 -2.44
C THR A 15 18.68 -10.93 -3.34
N ARG A 16 19.27 -12.13 -3.34
CA ARG A 16 18.73 -13.33 -4.02
C ARG A 16 17.93 -14.23 -3.06
N VAL A 17 17.27 -13.63 -2.07
CA VAL A 17 16.40 -14.41 -1.18
C VAL A 17 15.19 -14.90 -1.98
N ASN A 18 14.79 -16.14 -1.73
CA ASN A 18 13.60 -16.76 -2.31
C ASN A 18 12.58 -17.13 -1.22
N ASP A 19 11.45 -17.70 -1.62
CA ASP A 19 10.37 -18.08 -0.69
C ASP A 19 10.83 -19.04 0.41
N ALA A 20 11.69 -20.02 0.08
CA ALA A 20 12.26 -20.93 1.07
C ALA A 20 13.15 -20.21 2.09
N GLY A 21 13.94 -19.23 1.62
CA GLY A 21 14.74 -18.35 2.46
C GLY A 21 13.88 -17.51 3.39
N LEU A 22 12.81 -16.87 2.87
CA LEU A 22 11.86 -16.11 3.69
C LEU A 22 11.18 -16.99 4.73
N LYS A 23 10.76 -18.20 4.37
CA LYS A 23 10.17 -19.17 5.30
C LYS A 23 11.11 -19.54 6.44
N LEU A 24 12.40 -19.74 6.15
CA LEU A 24 13.40 -20.03 7.18
C LEU A 24 13.63 -18.83 8.09
N ILE A 25 13.77 -17.63 7.51
CA ILE A 25 13.98 -16.39 8.26
C ILE A 25 12.79 -16.10 9.18
N ALA A 26 11.56 -16.16 8.65
CA ALA A 26 10.33 -15.80 9.37
C ALA A 26 10.15 -16.59 10.68
N ARG A 27 10.61 -17.85 10.72
CA ARG A 27 10.59 -18.69 11.92
C ARG A 27 11.50 -18.22 13.05
N HIS A 28 12.51 -17.40 12.74
CA HIS A 28 13.55 -16.97 13.68
C HIS A 28 13.48 -15.47 14.03
N VAL A 29 12.60 -14.69 13.39
CA VAL A 29 12.41 -13.25 13.65
C VAL A 29 10.95 -12.88 13.97
N PRO A 30 10.27 -13.56 14.93
CA PRO A 30 8.83 -13.36 15.17
C PRO A 30 8.47 -11.95 15.66
N ASN A 31 9.43 -11.21 16.22
CA ASN A 31 9.24 -9.86 16.76
C ASN A 31 9.47 -8.75 15.71
N LEU A 32 9.53 -9.10 14.42
CA LEU A 32 9.77 -8.16 13.35
C LEU A 32 8.65 -7.10 13.28
N LYS A 33 9.06 -5.83 13.21
CA LYS A 33 8.18 -4.66 13.09
C LYS A 33 8.29 -4.00 11.72
N PHE A 34 9.46 -4.07 11.09
CA PHE A 34 9.74 -3.54 9.77
C PHE A 34 10.30 -4.62 8.85
N PHE A 35 9.70 -4.77 7.67
CA PHE A 35 10.18 -5.67 6.63
C PHE A 35 10.28 -4.95 5.28
N SER A 36 11.41 -5.12 4.58
CA SER A 36 11.61 -4.56 3.23
C SER A 36 12.17 -5.58 2.26
N VAL A 37 11.57 -5.63 1.08
CA VAL A 37 12.09 -6.32 -0.11
C VAL A 37 11.94 -5.43 -1.35
N VAL A 38 13.08 -4.99 -1.88
CA VAL A 38 13.16 -4.24 -3.14
C VAL A 38 13.95 -5.03 -4.18
N ARG A 39 13.38 -5.19 -5.39
CA ARG A 39 14.02 -5.91 -6.51
C ARG A 39 14.55 -7.30 -6.11
N CYS A 40 13.71 -8.08 -5.45
CA CYS A 40 13.96 -9.49 -5.18
C CYS A 40 13.07 -10.32 -6.12
N GLU A 41 13.68 -10.90 -7.15
CA GLU A 41 12.97 -11.53 -8.28
C GLU A 41 12.49 -12.95 -7.97
N ASP A 42 13.10 -13.62 -6.99
CA ASP A 42 12.82 -15.02 -6.61
C ASP A 42 11.78 -15.15 -5.47
N ILE A 43 11.06 -14.07 -5.15
CA ILE A 43 10.03 -14.04 -4.11
C ILE A 43 8.64 -14.02 -4.76
N SER A 44 7.72 -14.88 -4.33
CA SER A 44 6.32 -14.87 -4.75
C SER A 44 5.37 -14.48 -3.61
N ASP A 45 4.07 -14.54 -3.87
CA ASP A 45 3.05 -14.41 -2.82
C ASP A 45 3.28 -15.37 -1.64
N GLU A 46 3.82 -16.57 -1.89
CA GLU A 46 4.11 -17.56 -0.84
C GLU A 46 5.19 -17.04 0.14
N GLY A 47 6.27 -16.46 -0.37
CA GLY A 47 7.35 -15.93 0.46
C GLY A 47 6.87 -14.80 1.37
N ILE A 48 6.08 -13.88 0.84
CA ILE A 48 5.50 -12.79 1.65
C ILE A 48 4.48 -13.33 2.65
N ALA A 49 3.68 -14.33 2.27
CA ALA A 49 2.75 -14.98 3.20
C ALA A 49 3.49 -15.62 4.38
N ASN A 50 4.62 -16.30 4.14
CA ASN A 50 5.44 -16.87 5.22
C ASN A 50 5.90 -15.79 6.22
N ILE A 51 6.28 -14.60 5.74
CA ILE A 51 6.63 -13.46 6.62
C ILE A 51 5.40 -12.98 7.40
N ALA A 52 4.28 -12.71 6.70
CA ALA A 52 3.06 -12.19 7.32
C ALA A 52 2.50 -13.12 8.40
N GLU A 53 2.51 -14.43 8.18
CA GLU A 53 1.94 -15.42 9.09
C GLU A 53 2.80 -15.67 10.34
N ASN A 54 4.12 -15.46 10.26
CA ASN A 54 5.05 -15.73 11.36
C ASN A 54 5.53 -14.46 12.08
N CYS A 55 5.24 -13.27 11.55
CA CYS A 55 5.66 -11.98 12.13
C CYS A 55 4.44 -11.08 12.46
N PRO A 56 3.61 -11.43 13.48
CA PRO A 56 2.35 -10.75 13.76
C PRO A 56 2.52 -9.32 14.32
N PHE A 57 3.75 -8.94 14.67
CA PHE A 57 4.10 -7.61 15.17
C PHE A 57 4.51 -6.62 14.08
N LEU A 58 4.39 -6.99 12.80
CA LEU A 58 4.70 -6.10 11.68
C LEU A 58 3.84 -4.84 11.73
N GLU A 59 4.52 -3.70 11.78
CA GLU A 59 3.95 -2.35 11.77
C GLU A 59 4.17 -1.68 10.40
N GLN A 60 5.24 -2.05 9.69
CA GLN A 60 5.65 -1.46 8.44
C GLN A 60 6.17 -2.51 7.44
N ILE A 61 5.66 -2.46 6.21
CA ILE A 61 6.11 -3.33 5.12
C ILE A 61 6.39 -2.48 3.88
N HIS A 62 7.54 -2.70 3.26
CA HIS A 62 7.94 -2.11 1.99
C HIS A 62 8.24 -3.21 0.96
N ILE A 63 7.54 -3.17 -0.17
CA ILE A 63 7.74 -4.07 -1.30
C ILE A 63 7.84 -3.21 -2.56
N CYS A 64 8.90 -3.38 -3.34
CA CYS A 64 9.11 -2.58 -4.54
C CYS A 64 9.72 -3.40 -5.67
N ARG A 65 9.13 -3.32 -6.86
CA ARG A 65 9.61 -4.03 -8.07
C ARG A 65 9.79 -5.55 -7.84
N SER A 66 8.80 -6.15 -7.19
CA SER A 66 8.64 -7.62 -7.13
C SER A 66 7.52 -8.00 -8.11
N TYR A 67 7.87 -8.58 -9.25
CA TYR A 67 6.95 -8.74 -10.39
C TYR A 67 6.10 -10.00 -10.32
N THR A 68 6.41 -10.89 -9.39
CA THR A 68 5.83 -12.21 -9.14
C THR A 68 4.80 -12.22 -8.01
N ILE A 69 4.54 -11.06 -7.40
CA ILE A 69 3.53 -10.89 -6.33
C ILE A 69 2.25 -10.26 -6.87
N SER A 70 1.12 -10.65 -6.30
CA SER A 70 -0.22 -10.27 -6.72
C SER A 70 -1.09 -9.77 -5.56
N GLY A 71 -2.40 -9.54 -5.81
CA GLY A 71 -3.37 -9.25 -4.75
C GLY A 71 -3.40 -10.29 -3.61
N SER A 72 -2.92 -11.52 -3.85
CA SER A 72 -2.74 -12.54 -2.81
C SER A 72 -1.74 -12.12 -1.73
N THR A 73 -0.65 -11.41 -2.07
CA THR A 73 0.27 -10.82 -1.09
C THR A 73 -0.46 -9.88 -0.14
N LEU A 74 -1.30 -8.97 -0.65
CA LEU A 74 -2.08 -8.06 0.19
C LEU A 74 -3.07 -8.82 1.08
N THR A 75 -3.67 -9.89 0.57
CA THR A 75 -4.57 -10.76 1.33
C THR A 75 -3.84 -11.48 2.47
N ALA A 76 -2.62 -11.96 2.24
CA ALA A 76 -1.81 -12.60 3.27
C ALA A 76 -1.40 -11.59 4.36
N ILE A 77 -0.93 -10.40 3.96
CA ILE A 77 -0.62 -9.29 4.87
C ILE A 77 -1.85 -8.91 5.71
N ALA A 78 -3.02 -8.82 5.08
CA ALA A 78 -4.28 -8.51 5.77
C ALA A 78 -4.63 -9.51 6.89
N ARG A 79 -4.28 -10.78 6.70
CA ARG A 79 -4.56 -11.86 7.67
C ARG A 79 -3.51 -11.92 8.78
N GLY A 80 -2.24 -11.77 8.44
CA GLY A 80 -1.12 -11.98 9.35
C GLY A 80 -0.68 -10.75 10.15
N CYS A 81 -0.93 -9.54 9.64
CA CYS A 81 -0.35 -8.29 10.18
C CYS A 81 -1.43 -7.35 10.76
N PRO A 82 -2.08 -7.68 11.89
CA PRO A 82 -3.14 -6.85 12.46
C PRO A 82 -2.65 -5.48 12.97
N ARG A 83 -1.35 -5.33 13.24
CA ARG A 83 -0.72 -4.10 13.74
C ARG A 83 -0.19 -3.19 12.63
N LEU A 84 -0.41 -3.54 11.37
CA LEU A 84 0.15 -2.81 10.24
C LEU A 84 -0.35 -1.36 10.22
N GLN A 85 0.60 -0.43 10.19
CA GLN A 85 0.36 1.01 10.13
C GLN A 85 0.80 1.61 8.80
N ARG A 86 1.82 1.03 8.16
CA ARG A 86 2.38 1.53 6.91
C ARG A 86 2.60 0.39 5.94
N LEU A 87 2.00 0.50 4.77
CA LEU A 87 2.26 -0.41 3.68
C LEU A 87 2.68 0.38 2.45
N SER A 88 3.78 -0.03 1.85
CA SER A 88 4.20 0.45 0.54
C SER A 88 4.42 -0.74 -0.37
N VAL A 89 3.64 -0.81 -1.45
CA VAL A 89 3.78 -1.79 -2.53
C VAL A 89 3.86 -1.00 -3.83
N MET A 90 5.06 -0.87 -4.38
CA MET A 90 5.34 0.00 -5.52
C MET A 90 5.79 -0.79 -6.74
N ALA A 91 5.34 -0.39 -7.92
CA ALA A 91 5.73 -1.01 -9.19
C ALA A 91 5.56 -2.56 -9.20
N CYS A 92 4.50 -3.05 -8.54
CA CYS A 92 4.11 -4.45 -8.52
C CYS A 92 2.85 -4.60 -9.38
N ALA A 93 3.04 -5.00 -10.64
CA ALA A 93 2.01 -4.85 -11.67
C ALA A 93 0.79 -5.77 -11.50
N GLN A 94 0.89 -6.85 -10.72
CA GLN A 94 -0.20 -7.81 -10.52
C GLN A 94 -1.03 -7.54 -9.25
N ILE A 95 -0.77 -6.44 -8.54
CA ILE A 95 -1.62 -5.99 -7.43
C ILE A 95 -2.97 -5.52 -7.97
N ASP A 96 -4.06 -6.01 -7.38
CA ASP A 96 -5.42 -5.78 -7.82
C ASP A 96 -6.33 -5.16 -6.74
N ASP A 97 -7.54 -4.76 -7.14
CA ASP A 97 -8.51 -4.10 -6.26
C ASP A 97 -8.99 -5.03 -5.12
N ALA A 98 -9.07 -6.35 -5.37
CA ALA A 98 -9.51 -7.35 -4.39
C ALA A 98 -8.51 -7.52 -3.24
N GLY A 99 -7.21 -7.49 -3.54
CA GLY A 99 -6.15 -7.47 -2.54
C GLY A 99 -6.21 -6.21 -1.68
N VAL A 100 -6.44 -5.04 -2.29
CA VAL A 100 -6.59 -3.78 -1.55
C VAL A 100 -7.82 -3.80 -0.65
N GLU A 101 -8.96 -4.31 -1.13
CA GLU A 101 -10.17 -4.45 -0.31
C GLU A 101 -9.92 -5.37 0.90
N SER A 102 -9.26 -6.51 0.70
CA SER A 102 -8.90 -7.43 1.78
C SER A 102 -8.03 -6.74 2.84
N LEU A 103 -7.02 -5.98 2.38
CA LEU A 103 -6.12 -5.21 3.24
C LEU A 103 -6.89 -4.21 4.12
N VAL A 104 -7.67 -3.31 3.53
CA VAL A 104 -8.37 -2.26 4.30
C VAL A 104 -9.52 -2.82 5.14
N THR A 105 -10.02 -4.01 4.80
CA THR A 105 -10.99 -4.73 5.62
C THR A 105 -10.40 -5.18 6.95
N LYS A 106 -9.14 -5.62 6.99
CA LYS A 106 -8.54 -6.21 8.20
C LYS A 106 -7.54 -5.30 8.92
N CYS A 107 -6.71 -4.56 8.21
CA CYS A 107 -5.69 -3.69 8.81
C CYS A 107 -6.27 -2.35 9.27
N LYS A 108 -6.96 -2.35 10.42
CA LYS A 108 -7.66 -1.16 10.96
C LYS A 108 -6.74 -0.06 11.51
N HIS A 109 -5.45 -0.35 11.68
CA HIS A 109 -4.44 0.63 12.10
C HIS A 109 -3.68 1.26 10.92
N LEU A 110 -4.04 0.94 9.68
CA LEU A 110 -3.34 1.41 8.49
C LEU A 110 -3.48 2.94 8.31
N GLN A 111 -2.36 3.65 8.40
CA GLN A 111 -2.29 5.11 8.28
C GLN A 111 -1.63 5.56 6.98
N VAL A 112 -0.72 4.76 6.43
CA VAL A 112 0.01 5.08 5.19
C VAL A 112 -0.12 3.92 4.21
N LEU A 113 -0.62 4.22 3.02
CA LEU A 113 -0.75 3.27 1.93
C LEU A 113 -0.15 3.88 0.65
N ILE A 114 0.89 3.23 0.12
CA ILE A 114 1.60 3.64 -1.09
C ILE A 114 1.45 2.53 -2.13
N LEU A 115 0.83 2.85 -3.27
CA LEU A 115 0.42 1.94 -4.34
C LEU A 115 0.78 2.50 -5.73
N ASN A 116 1.83 3.32 -5.83
CA ASN A 116 2.24 3.91 -7.09
C ASN A 116 2.79 2.86 -8.08
N PHE A 117 2.51 3.05 -9.37
CA PHE A 117 2.83 2.10 -10.45
C PHE A 117 2.20 0.70 -10.31
N CYS A 118 1.15 0.53 -9.51
CA CYS A 118 0.32 -0.68 -9.45
C CYS A 118 -0.79 -0.62 -10.52
N ILE A 119 -0.38 -0.75 -11.78
CA ILE A 119 -1.16 -0.36 -12.98
C ILE A 119 -2.52 -1.05 -13.16
N GLN A 120 -2.80 -2.13 -12.44
CA GLN A 120 -4.06 -2.86 -12.54
C GLN A 120 -5.17 -2.26 -11.66
N LEU A 121 -4.81 -1.47 -10.65
CA LEU A 121 -5.77 -0.84 -9.72
C LEU A 121 -6.69 0.14 -10.42
N THR A 122 -7.95 0.15 -9.98
CA THR A 122 -9.01 1.02 -10.51
C THR A 122 -9.70 1.78 -9.38
N ASP A 123 -10.68 2.63 -9.72
CA ASP A 123 -11.52 3.31 -8.72
C ASP A 123 -12.17 2.35 -7.70
N GLN A 124 -12.29 1.05 -8.00
CA GLN A 124 -12.79 0.05 -7.05
C GLN A 124 -11.95 -0.01 -5.76
N SER A 125 -10.62 0.02 -5.85
CA SER A 125 -9.77 0.10 -4.65
C SER A 125 -10.02 1.39 -3.87
N LEU A 126 -10.24 2.52 -4.54
CA LEU A 126 -10.55 3.79 -3.87
C LEU A 126 -11.91 3.76 -3.17
N PHE A 127 -12.92 3.13 -3.77
CA PHE A 127 -14.22 2.93 -3.13
C PHE A 127 -14.11 2.03 -1.89
N SER A 128 -13.33 0.95 -1.96
CA SER A 128 -13.07 0.08 -0.81
C SER A 128 -12.33 0.81 0.30
N ILE A 129 -11.28 1.59 -0.02
CA ILE A 129 -10.58 2.44 0.95
C ILE A 129 -11.56 3.42 1.59
N SER A 130 -12.35 4.14 0.79
CA SER A 130 -13.32 5.15 1.25
C SER A 130 -14.33 4.57 2.24
N ARG A 131 -14.83 3.36 1.95
CA ARG A 131 -15.88 2.70 2.76
C ARG A 131 -15.34 2.03 4.01
N LEU A 132 -14.14 1.45 3.96
CA LEU A 132 -13.67 0.48 4.95
C LEU A 132 -12.47 0.97 5.78
N CYS A 133 -11.73 1.97 5.29
CA CYS A 133 -10.53 2.49 5.94
C CYS A 133 -10.80 3.85 6.60
N THR A 134 -10.93 3.83 7.93
CA THR A 134 -11.25 5.02 8.73
C THR A 134 -10.02 5.71 9.34
N THR A 135 -8.83 5.14 9.20
CA THR A 135 -7.58 5.60 9.86
C THR A 135 -6.54 6.15 8.89
N LEU A 136 -6.79 6.07 7.58
CA LEU A 136 -5.81 6.46 6.56
C LEU A 136 -5.50 7.95 6.60
N ARG A 137 -4.22 8.28 6.66
CA ARG A 137 -3.67 9.64 6.69
C ARG A 137 -2.92 9.99 5.41
N LYS A 138 -2.22 9.03 4.81
CA LYS A 138 -1.46 9.25 3.58
C LYS A 138 -1.78 8.16 2.56
N LEU A 139 -2.16 8.58 1.36
CA LEU A 139 -2.39 7.72 0.22
C LEU A 139 -1.56 8.21 -0.96
N ASP A 140 -0.76 7.32 -1.55
CA ASP A 140 -0.08 7.57 -2.81
C ASP A 140 -0.53 6.54 -3.84
N ILE A 141 -1.20 7.01 -4.88
CA ILE A 141 -1.69 6.23 -6.01
C ILE A 141 -1.11 6.75 -7.32
N SER A 142 -0.02 7.52 -7.26
CA SER A 142 0.55 8.15 -8.44
C SER A 142 0.98 7.13 -9.51
N HIS A 143 1.06 7.59 -10.75
CA HIS A 143 1.45 6.78 -11.91
C HIS A 143 0.54 5.55 -12.17
N ASN A 144 -0.75 5.66 -11.85
CA ASN A 144 -1.74 4.65 -12.15
C ASN A 144 -2.78 5.19 -13.15
N GLY A 145 -2.84 4.57 -14.33
CA GLY A 145 -3.61 5.08 -15.46
C GLY A 145 -5.13 4.97 -15.34
N LYS A 146 -5.64 4.08 -14.47
CA LYS A 146 -7.07 3.71 -14.41
C LYS A 146 -7.87 4.41 -13.30
N PHE A 147 -7.23 5.21 -12.45
CA PHE A 147 -7.95 6.03 -11.47
C PHE A 147 -8.58 7.25 -12.13
N THR A 148 -9.80 7.58 -11.72
CA THR A 148 -10.54 8.73 -12.23
C THR A 148 -10.94 9.69 -11.11
N SER A 149 -11.45 10.86 -11.50
CA SER A 149 -12.01 11.83 -10.55
C SER A 149 -13.10 11.22 -9.65
N LYS A 150 -13.82 10.17 -10.08
CA LYS A 150 -14.88 9.54 -9.26
C LYS A 150 -14.34 8.86 -8.00
N GLY A 151 -13.29 8.04 -8.15
CA GLY A 151 -12.65 7.39 -7.01
C GLY A 151 -12.02 8.39 -6.05
N ILE A 152 -11.38 9.44 -6.58
CA ILE A 152 -10.85 10.56 -5.79
C ILE A 152 -11.97 11.25 -5.00
N SER A 153 -13.10 11.58 -5.62
CA SER A 153 -14.24 12.18 -4.93
C SER A 153 -14.70 11.35 -3.75
N SER A 154 -14.81 10.03 -3.92
CA SER A 154 -15.25 9.11 -2.87
C SER A 154 -14.30 9.12 -1.67
N LEU A 155 -12.99 9.12 -1.92
CA LEU A 155 -11.96 9.20 -0.88
C LEU A 155 -12.08 10.50 -0.10
N LEU A 156 -12.17 11.62 -0.81
CA LEU A 156 -12.23 12.92 -0.18
C LEU A 156 -13.50 13.03 0.69
N GLN A 157 -14.63 12.49 0.23
CA GLN A 157 -15.92 12.47 0.98
C GLN A 157 -15.89 11.63 2.24
N SER A 158 -15.15 10.52 2.25
CA SER A 158 -15.27 9.54 3.31
C SER A 158 -14.07 9.55 4.27
N CYS A 159 -12.86 9.77 3.76
CA CYS A 159 -11.63 9.68 4.52
C CYS A 159 -11.34 10.99 5.29
N LYS A 160 -11.97 11.16 6.46
CA LYS A 160 -11.86 12.37 7.31
C LYS A 160 -10.44 12.65 7.83
N TRP A 161 -9.60 11.64 7.93
CA TRP A 161 -8.23 11.79 8.44
C TRP A 161 -7.15 11.88 7.37
N LEU A 162 -7.53 11.86 6.08
CA LEU A 162 -6.57 11.99 5.00
C LEU A 162 -5.92 13.38 5.05
N GLU A 163 -4.59 13.40 5.10
CA GLU A 163 -3.71 14.57 5.16
C GLU A 163 -2.85 14.68 3.90
N LEU A 164 -2.59 13.57 3.22
CA LEU A 164 -1.83 13.58 1.97
C LEU A 164 -2.48 12.62 0.97
N LEU A 165 -2.80 13.16 -0.20
CA LEU A 165 -3.19 12.39 -1.38
C LEU A 165 -2.22 12.71 -2.52
N ASN A 166 -1.46 11.71 -2.96
CA ASN A 166 -0.67 11.82 -4.19
C ASN A 166 -1.37 11.08 -5.32
N SER A 167 -1.89 11.83 -6.28
CA SER A 167 -2.51 11.32 -7.51
C SER A 167 -1.80 11.83 -8.76
N ALA A 168 -0.50 12.16 -8.64
CA ALA A 168 0.31 12.59 -9.76
C ALA A 168 0.34 11.53 -10.86
N SER A 169 0.33 11.96 -12.12
CA SER A 169 0.40 11.06 -13.28
C SER A 169 -0.70 9.97 -13.33
N CYS A 170 -1.86 10.22 -12.74
CA CYS A 170 -3.05 9.39 -12.95
C CYS A 170 -3.84 9.89 -14.18
N GLY A 171 -3.77 9.15 -15.29
CA GLY A 171 -4.30 9.59 -16.59
C GLY A 171 -5.82 9.75 -16.68
N GLY A 172 -6.59 9.05 -15.83
CA GLY A 172 -8.05 9.17 -15.79
C GLY A 172 -8.58 10.39 -15.03
N ILE A 173 -7.70 11.23 -14.48
CA ILE A 173 -8.07 12.43 -13.72
C ILE A 173 -8.08 13.65 -14.65
N THR A 174 -9.27 14.15 -14.98
CA THR A 174 -9.43 15.33 -15.85
C THR A 174 -9.16 16.64 -15.08
N LYS A 175 -8.37 17.57 -15.67
CA LYS A 175 -7.94 18.84 -15.03
C LYS A 175 -9.08 19.63 -14.39
N LEU A 176 -10.14 19.92 -15.15
CA LEU A 176 -11.28 20.71 -14.69
C LEU A 176 -11.97 20.05 -13.50
N LYS A 177 -12.37 18.78 -13.65
CA LYS A 177 -13.05 18.01 -12.59
C LYS A 177 -12.19 17.88 -11.33
N PHE A 178 -10.88 17.79 -11.48
CA PHE A 178 -9.99 17.67 -10.33
C PHE A 178 -9.86 19.00 -9.57
N LEU A 179 -9.72 20.12 -10.27
CA LEU A 179 -9.69 21.44 -9.62
C LEU A 179 -10.98 21.72 -8.86
N ASP A 180 -12.14 21.40 -9.44
CA ASP A 180 -13.43 21.54 -8.76
C ASP A 180 -13.48 20.73 -7.46
N LEU A 181 -12.97 19.49 -7.49
CA LEU A 181 -12.89 18.64 -6.31
C LEU A 181 -11.96 19.22 -5.24
N VAL A 182 -10.76 19.67 -5.63
CA VAL A 182 -9.78 20.22 -4.70
C VAL A 182 -10.28 21.50 -4.03
N LEU A 183 -10.93 22.40 -4.78
CA LEU A 183 -11.45 23.66 -4.25
C LEU A 183 -12.52 23.43 -3.18
N VAL A 184 -13.45 22.50 -3.45
CA VAL A 184 -14.46 22.10 -2.47
C VAL A 184 -13.80 21.52 -1.22
N TYR A 185 -12.76 20.70 -1.38
CA TYR A 185 -12.13 20.01 -0.25
C TYR A 185 -11.19 20.85 0.59
N HIS A 186 -10.36 21.70 -0.02
CA HIS A 186 -9.42 22.54 0.70
C HIS A 186 -10.17 23.55 1.59
N THR A 187 -11.37 23.97 1.18
CA THR A 187 -12.25 24.80 2.01
C THR A 187 -12.70 24.08 3.29
N VAL A 188 -12.76 22.75 3.29
CA VAL A 188 -13.24 21.93 4.41
C VAL A 188 -12.10 21.36 5.26
N LYS A 189 -10.90 21.19 4.71
CA LYS A 189 -9.73 20.64 5.41
C LYS A 189 -8.45 21.43 5.12
N GLU A 190 -8.07 22.29 6.05
CA GLU A 190 -6.88 23.14 5.96
C GLU A 190 -5.55 22.37 5.88
N HIS A 191 -5.51 21.10 6.29
CA HIS A 191 -4.28 20.31 6.40
C HIS A 191 -4.11 19.25 5.29
N LEU A 192 -5.02 19.17 4.31
CA LEU A 192 -4.94 18.16 3.25
C LEU A 192 -4.04 18.64 2.10
N ILE A 193 -2.92 17.96 1.89
CA ILE A 193 -1.99 18.18 0.78
C ILE A 193 -2.35 17.24 -0.37
N ILE A 194 -2.64 17.81 -1.54
CA ILE A 194 -2.94 17.05 -2.76
C ILE A 194 -1.83 17.28 -3.79
N LYS A 195 -1.10 16.23 -4.15
CA LYS A 195 -0.12 16.25 -5.25
C LYS A 195 -0.82 15.83 -6.54
N THR A 196 -0.77 16.70 -7.54
CA THR A 196 -1.65 16.65 -8.71
C THR A 196 -0.95 16.05 -9.94
N PRO A 197 -1.72 15.54 -10.94
CA PRO A 197 -1.16 15.21 -12.24
C PRO A 197 -0.54 16.43 -12.91
N PHE A 198 0.61 16.26 -13.56
CA PHE A 198 1.16 17.29 -14.44
C PHE A 198 0.25 17.42 -15.67
N PHE A 199 -0.34 18.59 -15.87
CA PHE A 199 -1.08 18.92 -17.09
C PHE A 199 -0.18 19.84 -17.93
N PRO A 200 0.43 19.37 -19.04
CA PRO A 200 1.12 20.26 -19.95
C PRO A 200 0.13 21.32 -20.48
N LEU A 201 0.62 22.56 -20.59
CA LEU A 201 -0.13 23.74 -21.04
C LEU A 201 -0.59 23.60 -22.49
#